data_AF-A0A959TWN1-F1
#
_entry.id   AF-A0A959TWN1-F1
#
_cell.length_a   1.000
_cell.length_b   1.000
_cell.length_c   1.000
_cell.angle_alpha   90.00
_cell.angle_beta   90.00
_cell.angle_gamma   90.00
#
_symmetry.space_group_name_H-M   'P 1'
#
loop_
_entity.id
_entity.type
_entity.pdbx_description
1 polymer ?
#
loop_
_entity_poly.entity_id
_entity_poly.type
_entity_poly.pdbx_seq_one_letter_code
_entity_poly.pdbx_strand_id
1 'polypeptide(L)'
;MAQEKALKGTLEGDLCACMEHLDPDWSDDRLNAGIRYCLENVVLLHPATVRSILERAPNEGTPAYRIGQVMGALLHQRCPGYLPIKQRLMRSTGGLLKKGAT
;
A
#
# COMPACT_ATOMS: atom_id res chain seq x y z
N MET A 1 5.15 -7.82 -25.79
CA MET A 1 5.05 -7.75 -24.30
C MET A 1 5.50 -6.39 -23.74
N ALA A 2 5.05 -5.26 -24.30
CA ALA A 2 5.52 -3.91 -23.90
C ALA A 2 4.50 -3.11 -23.06
N GLN A 3 3.20 -3.36 -23.25
CA GLN A 3 2.13 -2.68 -22.50
C GLN A 3 2.13 -3.00 -20.99
N GLU A 4 2.53 -4.22 -20.62
CA GLU A 4 2.53 -4.67 -19.23
C GLU A 4 3.61 -3.98 -18.37
N LYS A 5 4.75 -3.60 -18.99
CA LYS A 5 5.79 -2.81 -18.31
C LYS A 5 5.39 -1.35 -18.10
N ALA A 6 4.71 -0.75 -19.07
CA ALA A 6 4.24 0.63 -18.96
C ALA A 6 3.12 0.77 -17.92
N LEU A 7 2.18 -0.19 -17.89
CA LEU A 7 1.07 -0.21 -16.93
C LEU A 7 1.53 -0.46 -15.47
N LYS A 8 2.58 -1.28 -15.30
CA LYS A 8 3.18 -1.50 -13.98
C LYS A 8 3.91 -0.25 -13.48
N GLY A 9 4.48 0.54 -14.40
CA GLY A 9 5.13 1.80 -14.09
C GLY A 9 4.18 2.92 -13.65
N THR A 10 2.93 2.93 -14.12
CA THR A 10 1.94 3.96 -13.75
C THR A 10 1.29 3.69 -12.39
N LEU A 11 0.86 2.46 -12.11
CA LEU A 11 0.29 2.13 -10.78
C LEU A 11 1.34 2.33 -9.67
N GLU A 12 2.56 1.84 -9.88
CA GLU A 12 3.66 1.99 -8.94
C GLU A 12 4.02 3.47 -8.74
N GLY A 13 4.15 4.23 -9.83
CA GLY A 13 4.47 5.65 -9.79
C GLY A 13 3.42 6.47 -9.04
N ASP A 14 2.13 6.28 -9.36
CA ASP A 14 1.03 6.99 -8.71
C ASP A 14 0.92 6.63 -7.22
N LEU A 15 1.16 5.36 -6.88
CA LEU A 15 1.15 4.90 -5.50
C LEU A 15 2.32 5.47 -4.69
N CYS A 16 3.54 5.44 -5.24
CA CYS A 16 4.70 6.04 -4.59
C CYS A 16 4.50 7.55 -4.41
N ALA A 17 4.08 8.26 -5.47
CA ALA A 17 3.86 9.71 -5.43
C ALA A 17 2.81 10.10 -4.37
N CYS A 18 1.70 9.35 -4.27
CA CYS A 18 0.71 9.61 -3.23
C CYS A 18 1.28 9.41 -1.82
N MET A 19 2.09 8.37 -1.62
CA MET A 19 2.70 8.08 -0.32
C MET A 19 3.79 9.07 0.08
N GLU A 20 4.51 9.66 -0.88
CA GLU A 20 5.49 10.72 -0.64
C GLU A 20 4.85 12.02 -0.13
N HIS A 21 3.56 12.23 -0.40
CA HIS A 21 2.79 13.35 0.15
C HIS A 21 2.27 13.10 1.57
N LEU A 22 2.42 11.89 2.11
CA LEU A 22 2.04 11.58 3.48
C LEU A 22 3.17 11.97 4.42
N ASP A 23 2.80 12.69 5.48
CA ASP A 23 3.75 13.11 6.50
C ASP A 23 3.79 12.05 7.62
N PRO A 24 4.97 11.49 7.95
CA PRO A 24 5.12 10.52 9.03
C PRO A 24 4.85 11.10 10.43
N ASP A 25 4.82 12.42 10.59
CA ASP A 25 4.50 13.11 11.84
C ASP A 25 2.99 13.38 12.03
N TRP A 26 2.15 13.00 11.06
CA TRP A 26 0.69 13.02 11.25
C TRP A 26 0.24 12.09 12.38
N SER A 27 -0.91 12.40 12.97
CA SER A 27 -1.57 11.50 13.93
C SER A 27 -1.88 10.15 13.28
N ASP A 28 -1.88 9.07 14.07
CA ASP A 28 -2.08 7.72 13.57
C ASP A 28 -3.40 7.58 12.77
N ASP A 29 -4.49 8.24 13.21
CA ASP A 29 -5.77 8.28 12.48
C ASP A 29 -5.63 8.97 11.11
N ARG A 30 -4.94 10.10 11.07
CA ARG A 30 -4.75 10.88 9.82
C ARG A 30 -3.81 10.17 8.86
N LEU A 31 -2.76 9.55 9.38
CA LEU A 31 -1.83 8.75 8.60
C LEU A 31 -2.53 7.51 8.03
N ASN A 32 -3.30 6.78 8.84
CA ASN A 32 -4.08 5.63 8.38
C ASN A 32 -5.12 6.02 7.32
N ALA A 33 -5.82 7.15 7.52
CA ALA A 33 -6.77 7.68 6.53
C ALA A 33 -6.07 8.06 5.22
N GLY A 34 -4.90 8.70 5.29
CA GLY A 34 -4.11 9.08 4.11
C GLY A 34 -3.59 7.87 3.33
N ILE A 35 -3.05 6.87 4.02
CA ILE A 35 -2.62 5.60 3.40
C ILE A 35 -3.79 4.92 2.71
N ARG A 36 -4.92 4.82 3.40
CA ARG A 36 -6.14 4.21 2.85
C ARG A 36 -6.61 4.95 1.61
N TYR A 37 -6.63 6.29 1.65
CA TYR A 37 -6.98 7.13 0.50
C TYR A 37 -6.06 6.87 -0.69
N CYS A 38 -4.75 6.81 -0.48
CA CYS A 38 -3.79 6.50 -1.55
C CYS A 38 -4.04 5.13 -2.17
N LEU A 39 -4.29 4.10 -1.36
CA LEU A 39 -4.57 2.75 -1.85
C LEU A 39 -5.89 2.70 -2.63
N GLU A 40 -6.96 3.28 -2.09
CA GLU A 40 -8.28 3.33 -2.74
C GLU A 40 -8.22 4.09 -4.07
N ASN A 41 -7.56 5.25 -4.10
CA ASN A 41 -7.45 6.07 -5.29
C ASN A 41 -6.67 5.36 -6.41
N VAL A 42 -5.56 4.69 -6.06
CA VAL A 42 -4.77 3.94 -7.04
C VAL A 42 -5.53 2.73 -7.59
N VAL A 43 -6.33 2.04 -6.76
CA VAL A 43 -7.20 0.96 -7.23
C VAL A 43 -8.24 1.48 -8.23
N LEU A 44 -8.82 2.66 -7.97
CA LEU A 44 -9.82 3.28 -8.82
C LEU A 44 -9.21 3.81 -10.14
N LEU A 45 -7.99 4.33 -10.10
CA LEU A 45 -7.29 4.86 -11.27
C LEU A 45 -6.76 3.75 -12.19
N HIS A 46 -6.45 2.58 -11.65
CA HIS A 46 -5.82 1.47 -12.39
C HIS A 46 -6.61 0.15 -12.35
N PRO A 47 -7.90 0.14 -12.77
CA PRO A 47 -8.77 -1.04 -12.62
C PRO A 47 -8.28 -2.26 -13.43
N ALA A 48 -7.64 -2.02 -14.59
CA ALA A 48 -7.08 -3.09 -15.42
C ALA A 48 -5.91 -3.80 -14.72
N THR A 49 -5.04 -3.05 -14.04
CA THR A 49 -3.90 -3.60 -13.29
C THR A 49 -4.39 -4.39 -12.08
N VAL A 50 -5.39 -3.86 -11.36
CA VAL A 50 -6.03 -4.55 -10.23
C VAL A 50 -6.64 -5.87 -10.67
N ARG A 51 -7.39 -5.87 -11.77
CA ARG A 51 -7.96 -7.09 -12.35
C ARG A 51 -6.87 -8.11 -12.71
N SER A 52 -5.80 -7.67 -13.36
CA SER A 52 -4.67 -8.55 -13.69
C SER A 52 -3.98 -9.12 -12.45
N ILE A 53 -3.90 -8.37 -11.35
CA ILE A 53 -3.38 -8.87 -10.06
C ILE A 53 -4.30 -9.96 -9.51
N LEU A 54 -5.61 -9.72 -9.50
CA LEU A 54 -6.59 -10.67 -8.99
C LEU A 54 -6.65 -11.97 -9.79
N GLU A 55 -6.43 -11.91 -11.10
CA GLU A 55 -6.41 -13.06 -12.01
C GLU A 55 -5.11 -13.88 -11.88
N ARG A 56 -3.99 -13.26 -11.46
CA ARG A 56 -2.67 -13.90 -11.36
C ARG A 56 -2.28 -14.31 -9.95
N ALA A 57 -2.86 -13.70 -8.93
CA ALA A 57 -2.54 -14.01 -7.54
C ALA A 57 -3.08 -15.40 -7.17
N PRO A 58 -2.32 -16.22 -6.42
CA PRO A 58 -2.83 -17.48 -5.87
C PRO A 58 -4.13 -17.20 -5.10
N ASN A 59 -5.07 -18.14 -5.11
CA ASN A 59 -6.42 -17.96 -4.58
C ASN A 59 -6.46 -18.01 -3.04
N GLU A 60 -5.50 -17.36 -2.40
CA GLU A 60 -5.35 -17.26 -0.96
C GLU A 60 -6.00 -15.96 -0.47
N GLY A 61 -7.11 -16.10 0.24
CA GLY A 61 -7.80 -15.00 0.90
C GLY A 61 -8.70 -14.14 0.01
N THR A 62 -9.18 -13.04 0.58
CA THR A 62 -10.12 -12.13 -0.10
C THR A 62 -9.42 -11.33 -1.22
N PRO A 63 -10.15 -10.85 -2.24
CA PRO A 63 -9.60 -9.96 -3.26
C PRO A 63 -8.87 -8.75 -2.68
N ALA A 64 -9.42 -8.14 -1.62
CA ALA A 64 -8.81 -7.01 -0.93
C ALA A 64 -7.46 -7.38 -0.29
N TYR A 65 -7.36 -8.57 0.31
CA TYR A 65 -6.11 -9.06 0.89
C TYR A 65 -5.02 -9.26 -0.17
N ARG A 66 -5.37 -9.82 -1.33
CA ARG A 66 -4.43 -10.04 -2.44
C ARG A 66 -3.93 -8.73 -3.05
N ILE A 67 -4.83 -7.75 -3.24
CA ILE A 67 -4.45 -6.40 -3.66
C ILE A 67 -3.51 -5.77 -2.62
N GLY A 68 -3.87 -5.86 -1.34
CA GLY A 68 -3.06 -5.34 -0.24
C GLY A 68 -1.66 -5.95 -0.18
N GLN A 69 -1.51 -7.26 -0.41
CA GLN A 69 -0.18 -7.89 -0.47
C GLN A 69 0.67 -7.35 -1.62
N VAL A 70 0.11 -7.26 -2.82
CA VAL A 70 0.87 -6.77 -3.99
C VAL A 70 1.26 -5.31 -3.81
N MET A 71 0.32 -4.47 -3.37
CA MET A 71 0.60 -3.06 -3.10
C MET A 71 1.62 -2.90 -1.97
N GLY A 72 1.49 -3.65 -0.88
CA GLY A 72 2.45 -3.64 0.23
C GLY A 72 3.86 -4.09 -0.20
N ALA A 73 3.96 -5.09 -1.08
CA ALA A 73 5.24 -5.52 -1.64
C ALA A 73 5.87 -4.46 -2.55
N LEU A 74 5.07 -3.82 -3.41
CA LEU A 74 5.51 -2.71 -4.27
C LEU A 74 6.03 -1.54 -3.43
N LEU A 75 5.24 -1.09 -2.46
CA LEU A 75 5.62 -0.02 -1.54
C LEU A 75 6.94 -0.32 -0.84
N HIS A 76 7.12 -1.55 -0.36
CA HIS A 76 8.33 -1.94 0.35
C HIS A 76 9.58 -2.00 -0.54
N GLN A 77 9.44 -2.43 -1.80
CA GLN A 77 10.56 -2.64 -2.71
C GLN A 77 10.93 -1.40 -3.52
N ARG A 78 9.96 -0.52 -3.80
CA ARG A 78 10.09 0.51 -4.86
C ARG A 78 9.85 1.93 -4.37
N CYS A 79 9.15 2.14 -3.26
CA CYS A 79 8.87 3.49 -2.75
C CYS A 79 9.74 3.80 -1.51
N PRO A 80 10.89 4.48 -1.66
CA PRO A 80 11.73 4.84 -0.52
C PRO A 80 11.03 5.76 0.48
N GLY A 81 10.14 6.65 0.01
CA GLY A 81 9.30 7.51 0.86
C GLY A 81 8.32 6.75 1.78
N TYR A 82 8.04 5.48 1.50
CA TYR A 82 7.19 4.65 2.34
C TYR A 82 7.93 4.04 3.55
N LEU A 83 9.27 3.98 3.54
CA LEU A 83 10.05 3.39 4.64
C LEU A 83 9.81 4.09 6.00
N PRO A 84 9.86 5.43 6.10
CA PRO A 84 9.55 6.13 7.35
C PRO A 84 8.11 5.86 7.84
N ILE A 85 7.14 5.84 6.93
CA ILE A 85 5.73 5.56 7.21
C ILE A 85 5.58 4.13 7.74
N LYS A 86 6.22 3.15 7.10
CA LYS A 86 6.24 1.75 7.54
C LYS A 86 6.84 1.60 8.93
N GLN A 87 7.97 2.26 9.20
CA GLN A 87 8.61 2.24 10.52
C GLN A 87 7.69 2.83 11.59
N ARG A 88 6.97 3.91 11.28
CA ARG A 88 5.97 4.51 12.17
C ARG A 88 4.81 3.54 12.45
N LEU A 89 4.24 2.94 11.41
CA LEU A 89 3.16 1.95 11.53
C LEU A 89 3.57 0.73 12.35
N MET A 90 4.78 0.20 12.14
CA MET A 90 5.31 -0.93 12.92
C MET A 90 5.52 -0.55 14.39
N ARG A 91 5.86 0.72 14.68
CA ARG A 91 5.97 1.22 16.05
C ARG A 91 4.60 1.35 16.73
N SER A 92 3.59 1.84 16.02
CA SER A 92 2.22 1.97 16.54
C SER A 92 1.56 0.60 16.76
N THR A 93 1.69 -0.33 15.80
CA THR A 93 1.18 -1.70 15.94
C THR A 93 1.96 -2.55 16.94
N GLY A 94 3.27 -2.34 17.08
CA GLY A 94 4.09 -2.94 18.16
C GLY A 94 3.76 -2.39 19.56
N GLY A 95 3.16 -1.19 19.64
CA GLY A 95 2.61 -0.63 20.87
C GLY A 95 1.25 -1.25 21.28
N LEU A 96 0.47 -1.72 20.31
CA LEU A 96 -0.81 -2.39 20.56
C LEU A 96 -0.63 -3.76 21.24
N LEU A 97 0.49 -4.45 21.00
CA LEU A 97 0.81 -5.74 21.64
C LEU A 97 1.31 -5.62 23.09
N LYS A 98 1.54 -4.41 23.62
CA LYS A 98 1.93 -4.20 25.03
C LYS A 98 0.80 -3.76 25.95
N LYS A 99 -0.39 -3.45 25.44
CA LYS A 99 -1.57 -3.08 26.26
C LYS A 99 -2.55 -4.26 26.44
N GLY A 100 -2.03 -5.42 26.77
CA GLY A 100 -2.83 -6.63 27.06
C GLY A 100 -2.24 -7.50 28.16
N ALA A 101 -1.37 -6.95 29.00
CA ALA A 101 -0.78 -7.66 30.14
C ALA A 101 -0.90 -6.81 31.42
N THR A 102 -2.13 -6.71 31.92
CA THR A 102 -2.46 -6.52 33.34
C THR A 102 -3.82 -7.12 33.58
#